data_AF-A0A1F7TK50-F1
#
_entry.id   AF-A0A1F7TK50-F1
#
_cell.length_a   1.000
_cell.length_b   1.000
_cell.length_c   1.000
_cell.angle_alpha   90.00
_cell.angle_beta   90.00
_cell.angle_gamma   90.00
#
_symmetry.space_group_name_H-M   'P 1'
#
loop_
_entity.id
_entity.type
_entity.pdbx_description
1 polymer ?
#
loop_
_entity_poly.entity_id
_entity_poly.type
_entity_poly.pdbx_seq_one_letter_code
_entity_poly.pdbx_strand_id
1 'polypeptide(L)'
;MTHVFFSFRSLLWWLGLFPTLYIASVMLYVTTVATGNPSYLYLAQLAGPGLFLLFGWLYFRKLEIQTFEFHFATGLMWVVLTLAGYALLMRPIYGVSWLSVFGVGTLVGQAANLAAVLIAGHIAKKHPNRSLPGNP
;
A
#
# COMPACT_ATOMS: atom_id res chain seq x y z
N MET A 1 16.01 18.62 -3.62
CA MET A 1 15.15 17.69 -2.84
C MET A 1 14.20 16.85 -3.69
N THR A 2 14.05 17.11 -4.99
CA THR A 2 13.06 16.45 -5.88
C THR A 2 13.42 15.04 -6.38
N HIS A 3 14.68 14.61 -6.29
CA HIS A 3 15.11 13.32 -6.89
C HIS A 3 14.97 12.09 -5.98
N VAL A 4 14.61 12.23 -4.71
CA VAL A 4 14.59 11.10 -3.75
C VAL A 4 13.24 10.36 -3.72
N PHE A 5 12.17 10.99 -4.22
CA PHE A 5 10.79 10.48 -4.09
C PHE A 5 10.52 9.26 -4.97
N PHE A 6 11.00 9.24 -6.22
CA PHE A 6 10.99 8.08 -7.11
C PHE A 6 12.27 7.26 -6.96
N SER A 7 12.56 6.80 -5.74
CA SER A 7 13.66 5.87 -5.56
C SER A 7 13.28 4.51 -6.15
N PHE A 8 14.20 3.89 -6.90
CA PHE A 8 14.06 2.53 -7.40
C PHE A 8 13.70 1.55 -6.26
N ARG A 9 14.25 1.77 -5.06
CA ARG A 9 13.89 1.03 -3.85
C ARG A 9 12.39 1.12 -3.55
N SER A 10 11.80 2.31 -3.55
CA SER A 10 10.36 2.46 -3.26
C SER A 10 9.49 1.78 -4.31
N LEU A 11 9.90 1.81 -5.58
CA LEU A 11 9.22 1.09 -6.66
C LEU A 11 9.28 -0.43 -6.44
N LEU A 12 10.43 -0.99 -6.04
CA LEU A 12 10.54 -2.42 -5.74
C LEU A 12 9.62 -2.85 -4.58
N TRP A 13 9.51 -2.02 -3.54
CA TRP A 13 8.58 -2.30 -2.45
C TRP A 13 7.12 -2.24 -2.90
N TRP A 14 6.77 -1.29 -3.78
CA TRP A 14 5.46 -1.25 -4.41
C TRP A 14 5.21 -2.49 -5.29
N LEU A 15 6.20 -2.96 -6.05
CA LEU A 15 6.12 -4.19 -6.83
C LEU A 15 5.94 -5.45 -5.98
N GLY A 16 6.33 -5.42 -4.70
CA GLY A 16 5.95 -6.47 -3.74
C GLY A 16 4.54 -6.29 -3.18
N LEU A 17 4.18 -5.05 -2.85
CA LEU A 17 2.88 -4.70 -2.27
C LEU A 17 1.73 -4.99 -3.25
N PHE A 18 1.81 -4.52 -4.49
CA PHE A 18 0.71 -4.56 -5.44
C PHE A 18 0.25 -5.99 -5.79
N PRO A 19 1.14 -6.94 -6.17
CA PRO A 19 0.73 -8.32 -6.39
C PRO A 19 0.18 -8.99 -5.14
N THR A 20 0.78 -8.72 -3.97
CA THR A 20 0.30 -9.26 -2.68
C THR A 20 -1.12 -8.76 -2.39
N LEU A 21 -1.36 -7.47 -2.59
CA LEU A 21 -2.67 -6.84 -2.44
C LEU A 21 -3.69 -7.45 -3.41
N TYR A 22 -3.33 -7.56 -4.68
CA TYR A 22 -4.19 -8.15 -5.70
C TYR A 22 -4.57 -9.60 -5.37
N ILE A 23 -3.59 -10.44 -5.03
CA ILE A 23 -3.83 -11.84 -4.65
C ILE A 23 -4.72 -11.92 -3.41
N ALA A 24 -4.44 -11.12 -2.37
CA ALA A 24 -5.25 -11.09 -1.15
C ALA A 24 -6.71 -10.71 -1.45
N SER A 25 -6.93 -9.67 -2.27
CA SER A 25 -8.27 -9.24 -2.68
C SER A 25 -9.01 -10.33 -3.46
N VAL A 26 -8.34 -10.98 -4.42
CA VAL A 26 -8.94 -12.08 -5.20
C VAL A 26 -9.28 -13.26 -4.31
N MET A 27 -8.37 -13.68 -3.43
CA MET A 27 -8.61 -14.81 -2.52
C MET A 27 -9.77 -14.55 -1.57
N LEU A 28 -9.85 -13.35 -0.99
CA LEU A 28 -10.96 -12.96 -0.12
C LEU A 28 -12.30 -12.91 -0.87
N TYR A 29 -12.31 -12.40 -2.10
CA TYR A 29 -13.50 -12.43 -2.94
C TYR A 29 -13.95 -13.86 -3.25
N VAL A 30 -13.05 -14.72 -3.72
CA VAL A 30 -13.33 -16.13 -4.01
C VAL A 30 -13.87 -16.85 -2.76
N THR A 31 -13.26 -16.60 -1.59
CA THR A 31 -13.69 -17.20 -0.32
C THR A 31 -15.09 -16.72 0.09
N THR A 32 -15.39 -15.43 -0.11
CA THR A 32 -16.72 -14.86 0.14
C THR A 32 -17.77 -15.59 -0.71
N VAL A 33 -17.51 -15.74 -2.01
CA VAL A 33 -18.45 -16.40 -2.93
C VAL A 33 -18.60 -17.89 -2.61
N ALA A 34 -17.50 -18.59 -2.29
CA ALA A 34 -17.52 -20.02 -2.01
C ALA A 34 -18.22 -20.38 -0.69
N THR A 35 -18.10 -19.54 0.34
CA THR A 35 -18.64 -19.81 1.68
C THR A 35 -20.00 -19.14 1.93
N GLY A 36 -20.36 -18.12 1.15
CA GLY A 36 -21.52 -17.27 1.39
C GLY A 36 -21.42 -16.42 2.66
N ASN A 37 -20.24 -16.36 3.31
CA ASN A 37 -20.07 -15.63 4.56
C ASN A 37 -19.68 -14.16 4.29
N PRO A 38 -20.50 -13.18 4.67
CA PRO A 38 -20.20 -11.76 4.42
C PRO A 38 -19.02 -11.24 5.23
N SER A 39 -18.55 -11.97 6.26
CA SER A 39 -17.41 -11.53 7.08
C SER A 39 -16.12 -11.35 6.27
N TYR A 40 -15.95 -12.13 5.20
CA TYR A 40 -14.81 -12.00 4.29
C TYR A 40 -14.80 -10.67 3.51
N LEU A 41 -15.95 -10.00 3.35
CA LEU A 41 -16.00 -8.66 2.76
C LEU A 41 -15.39 -7.62 3.70
N TYR A 42 -15.60 -7.74 5.02
CA TYR A 42 -14.95 -6.85 5.99
C TYR A 42 -13.44 -7.06 6.00
N LEU A 43 -12.98 -8.33 5.92
CA LEU A 43 -11.56 -8.64 5.77
C LEU A 43 -10.99 -8.08 4.48
N ALA A 44 -11.74 -8.11 3.36
CA ALA A 44 -11.31 -7.53 2.10
C ALA A 44 -11.12 -6.01 2.19
N GLN A 45 -11.97 -5.30 2.93
CA GLN A 45 -11.82 -3.86 3.17
C GLN A 45 -10.61 -3.53 4.05
N LEU A 46 -10.27 -4.40 5.01
CA LEU A 46 -9.12 -4.21 5.88
C LEU A 46 -7.78 -4.66 5.26
N ALA A 47 -7.81 -5.56 4.28
CA ALA A 47 -6.62 -6.11 3.65
C ALA A 47 -5.76 -5.02 2.99
N GLY A 48 -6.38 -4.04 2.32
CA GLY A 48 -5.69 -2.89 1.73
C GLY A 48 -4.89 -2.10 2.76
N PRO A 49 -5.56 -1.43 3.71
CA PRO A 49 -4.87 -0.65 4.73
C PRO A 49 -3.88 -1.49 5.55
N GLY A 50 -4.23 -2.74 5.88
CA GLY A 50 -3.34 -3.65 6.61
C GLY A 50 -2.03 -3.94 5.86
N LEU A 51 -2.10 -4.21 4.55
CA LEU A 51 -0.92 -4.46 3.72
C LEU A 51 -0.10 -3.18 3.49
N PHE A 52 -0.74 -2.04 3.26
CA PHE A 52 -0.04 -0.75 3.16
C PHE A 52 0.67 -0.39 4.47
N LEU A 53 0.04 -0.65 5.62
CA LEU A 53 0.65 -0.48 6.94
C LEU A 53 1.88 -1.38 7.09
N LEU A 54 1.73 -2.68 6.80
CA LEU A 54 2.82 -3.66 6.92
C LEU A 54 4.00 -3.31 6.01
N PHE A 55 3.76 -3.12 4.72
CA PHE A 55 4.79 -2.81 3.74
C PHE A 55 5.40 -1.43 3.98
N GLY A 56 4.59 -0.44 4.34
CA GLY A 56 5.07 0.88 4.72
C GLY A 56 6.01 0.80 5.93
N TRP A 57 5.64 0.05 6.97
CA TRP A 57 6.46 -0.10 8.16
C TRP A 57 7.78 -0.80 7.83
N LEU A 58 7.73 -1.89 7.05
CA LEU A 58 8.92 -2.61 6.60
C LEU A 58 9.84 -1.76 5.72
N TYR A 59 9.27 -0.93 4.85
CA TYR A 59 10.01 0.00 4.00
C TYR A 59 10.71 1.08 4.84
N PHE A 60 9.97 1.74 5.73
CA PHE A 60 10.45 2.87 6.51
C PHE A 60 11.40 2.44 7.63
N ARG A 61 11.21 1.33 8.34
CA ARG A 61 12.03 0.97 9.54
C ARG A 61 13.55 0.90 9.32
N LYS A 62 14.02 0.86 8.07
CA LYS A 62 15.44 0.84 7.68
C LYS A 62 15.87 2.12 6.93
N LEU A 63 15.18 3.24 7.11
CA LEU A 63 15.53 4.53 6.50
C LEU A 63 15.99 5.52 7.56
N GLU A 64 17.03 6.28 7.20
CA GLU A 64 17.55 7.37 8.03
C GLU A 64 16.62 8.58 8.00
N ILE A 65 16.07 8.88 6.82
CA ILE A 65 15.12 9.99 6.63
C ILE A 65 13.72 9.53 7.01
N GLN A 66 13.19 10.11 8.08
CA GLN A 66 11.85 9.83 8.61
C GLN A 66 11.08 11.12 8.82
N THR A 67 10.94 11.95 7.79
CA THR A 67 10.11 13.15 7.85
C THR A 67 8.67 12.83 7.45
N PHE A 68 7.70 13.61 7.96
CA PHE A 68 6.30 13.45 7.56
C PHE A 68 6.11 13.63 6.05
N GLU A 69 6.77 14.63 5.46
CA GLU A 69 6.73 14.90 4.02
C GLU A 69 7.20 13.69 3.19
N PHE A 70 8.26 13.02 3.63
CA PHE A 70 8.75 11.81 2.97
C PHE A 70 7.75 10.65 3.05
N HIS A 71 7.12 10.46 4.21
CA HIS A 71 6.07 9.43 4.40
C HIS A 71 4.85 9.71 3.54
N PHE A 72 4.40 10.97 3.51
CA PHE A 72 3.26 11.40 2.70
C PHE A 72 3.54 11.22 1.21
N ALA A 73 4.68 11.69 0.71
CA ALA A 73 5.04 11.56 -0.70
C ALA A 73 5.18 10.08 -1.12
N THR A 74 5.77 9.23 -0.27
CA THR A 74 5.85 7.79 -0.53
C THR A 74 4.46 7.15 -0.59
N GLY A 75 3.60 7.46 0.39
CA GLY A 75 2.23 6.93 0.42
C GLY A 75 1.41 7.38 -0.77
N LEU A 76 1.50 8.66 -1.14
CA LEU A 76 0.82 9.21 -2.31
C LEU A 76 1.29 8.52 -3.60
N MET A 77 2.60 8.33 -3.77
CA MET A 77 3.16 7.60 -4.91
C MET A 77 2.63 6.16 -4.98
N TRP A 78 2.63 5.42 -3.87
CA TRP A 78 2.12 4.04 -3.84
C TRP A 78 0.63 3.97 -4.14
N VAL A 79 -0.18 4.92 -3.65
CA VAL A 79 -1.60 5.01 -3.97
C VAL A 79 -1.81 5.28 -5.47
N VAL A 80 -1.10 6.25 -6.05
CA VAL A 80 -1.19 6.57 -7.48
C VAL A 80 -0.79 5.37 -8.33
N LEU A 81 0.32 4.70 -8.00
CA LEU A 81 0.74 3.49 -8.70
C LEU A 81 -0.26 2.35 -8.57
N THR A 82 -0.91 2.22 -7.41
CA THR A 82 -1.96 1.20 -7.18
C THR A 82 -3.20 1.47 -8.02
N LEU A 83 -3.64 2.73 -8.10
CA LEU A 83 -4.73 3.14 -8.99
C LEU A 83 -4.37 2.87 -10.46
N ALA A 84 -3.15 3.21 -10.87
CA ALA A 84 -2.66 2.92 -12.23
C ALA A 84 -2.63 1.40 -12.51
N GLY A 85 -2.13 0.61 -11.56
CA GLY A 85 -2.14 -0.85 -11.64
C GLY A 85 -3.56 -1.40 -11.78
N TYR A 86 -4.50 -0.95 -10.96
CA TYR A 86 -5.90 -1.35 -11.09
C TYR A 86 -6.51 -0.92 -12.43
N ALA A 87 -6.23 0.30 -12.90
CA ALA A 87 -6.73 0.78 -14.19
C ALA A 87 -6.24 -0.07 -15.35
N LEU A 88 -4.98 -0.52 -15.31
CA LEU A 88 -4.41 -1.44 -16.29
C LEU A 88 -5.06 -2.82 -16.27
N LEU A 89 -5.52 -3.29 -15.10
CA LEU A 89 -6.17 -4.60 -14.95
C LEU A 89 -7.68 -4.57 -15.24
N MET A 90 -8.35 -3.42 -15.15
CA MET A 90 -9.82 -3.31 -15.31
C MET A 90 -10.34 -3.92 -16.60
N ARG A 91 -9.77 -3.55 -17.74
CA ARG A 91 -10.24 -4.06 -19.04
C ARG A 91 -9.86 -5.53 -19.30
N PRO A 92 -8.59 -5.95 -19.16
CA PRO A 92 -8.21 -7.33 -19.48
C PRO A 92 -8.74 -8.37 -18.51
N ILE A 93 -8.92 -8.04 -17.21
CA ILE A 93 -9.35 -9.00 -16.20
C ILE A 93 -10.85 -8.92 -15.95
N TYR A 94 -11.38 -7.70 -15.78
CA TYR A 94 -12.76 -7.50 -15.36
C TYR A 94 -13.71 -7.14 -16.51
N GLY A 95 -13.20 -6.87 -17.71
CA GLY A 95 -14.00 -6.49 -18.87
C GLY A 95 -14.68 -5.12 -18.74
N VAL A 96 -14.28 -4.30 -17.75
CA VAL A 96 -14.90 -2.99 -17.48
C VAL A 96 -14.00 -1.83 -17.87
N SER A 97 -14.58 -0.63 -17.98
CA SER A 97 -13.84 0.61 -18.23
C SER A 97 -12.86 0.91 -17.09
N TRP A 98 -11.65 1.35 -17.42
CA TRP A 98 -10.63 1.77 -16.44
C TRP A 98 -11.09 2.94 -15.56
N LEU A 99 -12.07 3.73 -16.02
CA LEU A 99 -12.67 4.83 -15.26
C LEU A 99 -13.38 4.35 -13.99
N SER A 100 -13.78 3.07 -13.91
CA SER A 100 -14.41 2.50 -12.71
C SER A 100 -13.50 2.56 -11.47
N VAL A 101 -12.19 2.64 -11.66
CA VAL A 101 -11.20 2.78 -10.59
C VAL A 101 -11.36 4.11 -9.83
N PHE A 102 -11.91 5.14 -10.47
CA PHE A 102 -12.10 6.45 -9.85
C PHE A 102 -13.44 6.60 -9.12
N GLY A 103 -14.14 5.50 -8.88
CA GLY A 103 -15.36 5.50 -8.06
C GLY A 103 -15.09 5.93 -6.61
N VAL A 104 -16.10 6.53 -5.97
CA VAL A 104 -16.02 7.04 -4.60
C VAL A 104 -15.52 5.98 -3.61
N GLY A 105 -16.03 4.74 -3.71
CA GLY A 105 -15.59 3.65 -2.83
C GLY A 105 -14.11 3.33 -2.96
N THR A 106 -13.57 3.31 -4.18
CA THR A 106 -12.14 3.09 -4.42
C THR A 106 -11.31 4.25 -3.86
N LEU A 107 -11.74 5.51 -4.06
CA LEU A 107 -11.04 6.68 -3.55
C LEU A 107 -11.03 6.72 -2.01
N VAL A 108 -12.13 6.35 -1.35
CA VAL A 108 -12.19 6.21 0.11
C VAL A 108 -11.23 5.12 0.59
N GLY A 109 -11.20 3.96 -0.08
CA GLY A 109 -10.24 2.90 0.21
C GLY A 109 -8.78 3.34 0.05
N GLN A 110 -8.48 4.13 -0.99
CA GLN A 110 -7.12 4.67 -1.18
C GLN A 110 -6.75 5.73 -0.13
N ALA A 111 -7.69 6.54 0.34
CA ALA A 111 -7.45 7.45 1.46
C ALA A 111 -7.08 6.67 2.74
N ALA A 112 -7.75 5.54 3.00
CA ALA A 112 -7.40 4.66 4.11
C ALA A 112 -5.99 4.03 3.94
N ASN A 113 -5.63 3.62 2.72
CA ASN A 113 -4.28 3.14 2.40
C ASN A 113 -3.22 4.22 2.64
N LEU A 114 -3.48 5.46 2.24
CA LEU A 114 -2.57 6.58 2.51
C LEU A 114 -2.39 6.81 4.01
N ALA A 115 -3.48 6.82 4.77
CA ALA A 115 -3.43 6.94 6.22
C ALA A 115 -2.61 5.80 6.85
N ALA A 116 -2.77 4.56 6.37
CA ALA A 116 -2.00 3.41 6.82
C ALA A 116 -0.49 3.60 6.58
N VAL A 117 -0.06 4.15 5.44
CA VAL A 117 1.37 4.46 5.19
C VAL A 117 1.89 5.53 6.14
N LEU A 118 1.10 6.56 6.43
CA LEU A 118 1.49 7.60 7.38
C LEU A 118 1.66 7.05 8.80
N ILE A 119 0.73 6.18 9.23
CA ILE A 119 0.81 5.48 10.52
C ILE A 119 2.05 4.58 10.55
N ALA A 120 2.31 3.83 9.47
CA ALA A 120 3.51 3.01 9.34
C ALA A 120 4.79 3.82 9.50
N GLY A 121 4.87 4.99 8.84
CA GLY A 121 5.99 5.91 8.98
C GLY A 121 6.16 6.42 10.41
N HIS A 122 5.05 6.77 11.08
CA HIS A 122 5.06 7.17 12.47
C HIS A 122 5.54 6.06 13.42
N ILE A 123 5.08 4.81 13.21
CA ILE A 123 5.53 3.65 13.99
C ILE A 123 7.01 3.38 13.75
N ALA A 124 7.46 3.42 12.49
CA ALA A 124 8.86 3.18 12.12
C ALA A 124 9.82 4.16 12.80
N LYS A 125 9.44 5.44 12.98
CA LYS A 125 10.23 6.44 13.74
C LYS A 125 10.55 6.01 15.18
N LYS A 126 9.66 5.26 15.82
CA LYS A 126 9.83 4.80 17.21
C LYS A 126 10.74 3.58 17.33
N HIS A 127 11.04 2.92 16.21
CA HIS A 127 11.95 1.78 16.13
C HIS A 127 13.13 2.10 15.21
N PRO A 128 13.94 3.14 15.52
CA PRO A 128 15.15 3.38 14.77
C PRO A 128 16.01 2.12 14.87
N ASN A 129 16.43 1.59 13.72
CA ASN A 129 17.44 0.54 13.66
C ASN A 129 18.63 1.05 14.50
N ARG A 130 18.86 0.46 15.66
CA ARG A 130 20.09 0.69 16.44
C ARG A 130 21.23 0.12 15.60
N SER A 131 21.74 0.90 14.66
CA SER A 131 23.12 0.75 14.22
C SER A 131 23.97 0.86 15.49
N LEU A 132 24.66 -0.23 15.80
CA LEU A 132 25.49 -0.40 16.99
C LEU A 132 26.36 0.85 17.22
N PRO A 133 26.47 1.37 18.45
CA PRO A 133 27.51 2.32 18.77
C PRO A 133 28.84 1.59 18.69
N GLY A 134 29.60 1.80 17.62
CA GLY A 134 30.89 1.13 17.45
C GLY A 134 31.46 1.24 16.05
N ASN A 135 31.98 2.41 15.69
CA ASN A 135 33.37 2.48 15.27
C ASN A 135 33.88 3.91 15.52
N PRO A 136 34.92 4.09 16.35
CA PRO A 136 35.60 5.39 16.52
C PRO A 136 36.25 5.87 15.22
#